data_AF-A0A0N4Y0P7-F1
#
_entry.id   AF-A0A0N4Y0P7-F1
#
_cell.length_a   1.000
_cell.length_b   1.000
_cell.length_c   1.000
_cell.angle_alpha   90.00
_cell.angle_beta   90.00
_cell.angle_gamma   90.00
#
_symmetry.space_group_name_H-M   'P 1'
#
loop_
_entity.id
_entity.type
_entity.pdbx_description
1 polymer ?
#
loop_
_entity_poly.entity_id
_entity_poly.type
_entity_poly.pdbx_seq_one_letter_code
_entity_poly.pdbx_strand_id
1 'polypeptide(L)'
;MFITFILVGFLPLSCYGAALPYLYSAMDLSSQVLSLVQNKFYFMKTAVDKQQQGLANLRAMPINEYQISALEPQLRQLVGNLQQVVSNPSLINNLDSSVTSTMIDGLASLRKILPPSTSDFAAQYALSGPYNMISMAIAQINNIIKAVGY
;
A
#
# COMPACT_ATOMS: atom_id res chain seq x y z
N MET A 1 58.98 -8.44 -15.90
CA MET A 1 58.34 -8.34 -14.57
C MET A 1 56.98 -7.69 -14.81
N PHE A 2 55.91 -8.50 -14.89
CA PHE A 2 54.56 -8.05 -15.23
C PHE A 2 53.83 -7.64 -13.94
N ILE A 3 53.41 -6.39 -13.85
CA ILE A 3 52.47 -5.92 -12.81
C ILE A 3 51.09 -5.88 -13.46
N THR A 4 50.32 -6.92 -13.21
CA THR A 4 48.91 -7.02 -13.61
C THR A 4 48.07 -6.25 -12.59
N PHE A 5 47.57 -5.08 -12.98
CA PHE A 5 46.53 -4.37 -12.23
C PHE A 5 45.24 -5.19 -12.29
N ILE A 6 44.86 -5.82 -11.18
CA ILE A 6 43.51 -6.36 -11.01
C ILE A 6 42.60 -5.15 -10.76
N LEU A 7 41.96 -4.68 -11.84
CA LEU A 7 40.84 -3.76 -11.79
C LEU A 7 39.64 -4.54 -11.24
N VAL A 8 39.53 -4.62 -9.92
CA VAL A 8 38.30 -5.04 -9.25
C VAL A 8 37.27 -3.96 -9.57
N GLY A 9 36.42 -4.25 -10.55
CA GLY A 9 35.27 -3.43 -10.88
C GLY A 9 34.37 -3.34 -9.66
N PHE A 10 34.50 -2.24 -8.92
CA PHE A 10 33.45 -1.71 -8.07
C PHE A 10 32.28 -1.37 -9.00
N LEU A 11 31.43 -2.37 -9.27
CA LEU A 11 30.06 -2.07 -9.62
C LEU A 11 29.52 -1.20 -8.48
N PRO A 12 28.94 -0.02 -8.74
CA PRO A 12 28.16 0.63 -7.71
C PRO A 12 27.08 -0.38 -7.35
N LEU A 13 27.20 -0.97 -6.16
CA LEU A 13 26.05 -1.49 -5.45
C LEU A 13 25.17 -0.27 -5.23
N SER A 14 24.35 0.05 -6.24
CA SER A 14 23.22 0.95 -6.08
C SER A 14 22.46 0.34 -4.92
N CYS A 15 22.60 0.97 -3.75
CA CYS A 15 21.80 0.63 -2.58
C CYS A 15 20.37 0.93 -3.02
N TYR A 16 19.70 -0.08 -3.59
CA TYR A 16 18.31 0.02 -3.97
C TYR A 16 17.59 0.37 -2.66
N GLY A 17 16.77 1.42 -2.74
CA GLY A 17 15.98 1.88 -1.60
C GLY A 17 15.27 0.73 -0.90
N ALA A 18 15.12 0.80 0.42
CA ALA A 18 14.53 -0.27 1.22
C ALA A 18 12.99 -0.18 1.21
N ALA A 19 12.39 -0.26 0.02
CA ALA A 19 10.96 -0.12 -0.21
C ALA A 19 10.14 -1.30 0.34
N LEU A 20 10.63 -2.55 0.30
CA LEU A 20 9.86 -3.72 0.79
C LEU A 20 9.46 -3.59 2.27
N PRO A 21 10.37 -3.27 3.22
CA PRO A 21 9.98 -3.03 4.61
C PRO A 21 8.87 -1.98 4.78
N TYR A 22 8.93 -0.87 4.02
CA TYR A 22 7.89 0.16 4.07
C TYR A 22 6.59 -0.30 3.40
N LEU A 23 6.64 -1.11 2.35
CA LEU A 23 5.46 -1.71 1.73
C LEU A 23 4.74 -2.62 2.73
N TYR A 24 5.46 -3.53 3.40
CA TYR A 24 4.86 -4.39 4.42
C TYR A 24 4.28 -3.58 5.58
N SER A 25 5.01 -2.58 6.07
CA SER A 25 4.51 -1.69 7.12
C SER A 25 3.24 -0.94 6.69
N ALA A 26 3.20 -0.44 5.44
CA ALA A 26 2.03 0.23 4.91
C ALA A 26 0.83 -0.72 4.78
N MET A 27 1.02 -1.97 4.37
CA MET A 27 -0.06 -2.97 4.30
C MET A 27 -0.60 -3.33 5.70
N ASP A 28 0.28 -3.48 6.69
CA ASP A 28 -0.11 -3.79 8.07
C ASP A 28 -0.90 -2.63 8.68
N LEU A 29 -0.43 -1.39 8.53
CA LEU A 29 -1.13 -0.22 9.01
C LEU A 29 -2.45 0.03 8.26
N SER A 30 -2.48 -0.19 6.94
CA SER A 30 -3.72 -0.11 6.15
C SER A 30 -4.76 -1.10 6.66
N SER A 31 -4.34 -2.32 7.01
CA SER A 31 -5.23 -3.34 7.59
C SER A 31 -5.79 -2.93 8.96
N GLN A 32 -4.99 -2.24 9.78
CA GLN A 32 -5.44 -1.67 11.05
C GLN A 32 -6.45 -0.53 10.82
N VAL A 33 -6.16 0.41 9.90
CA VAL A 33 -7.10 1.48 9.53
C VAL A 33 -8.43 0.90 9.05
N LEU A 34 -8.39 -0.11 8.18
CA LEU A 34 -9.60 -0.81 7.72
C LEU A 34 -10.40 -1.42 8.87
N SER A 35 -9.72 -1.97 9.88
CA SER A 35 -10.38 -2.53 11.06
C SER A 35 -11.04 -1.44 11.91
N LEU A 36 -10.40 -0.27 12.05
CA LEU A 36 -11.01 0.90 12.71
C LEU A 36 -12.26 1.38 11.95
N VAL A 37 -12.19 1.44 10.61
CA VAL A 37 -13.32 1.77 9.74
C VAL A 37 -14.48 0.80 9.94
N GLN A 38 -14.21 -0.51 9.94
CA GLN A 38 -15.24 -1.54 10.16
C GLN A 38 -15.87 -1.43 11.55
N ASN A 39 -15.10 -1.13 12.59
CA ASN A 39 -15.61 -0.98 13.95
C ASN A 39 -16.60 0.18 14.07
N LYS A 40 -16.36 1.28 13.36
CA LYS A 40 -17.30 2.41 13.31
C LYS A 40 -18.47 2.13 12.37
N PHE A 41 -18.18 1.75 11.14
CA PHE A 41 -19.16 1.59 10.07
C PHE A 41 -19.42 0.11 9.83
N TYR A 42 -20.19 -0.50 10.74
CA TYR A 42 -20.46 -1.94 10.68
C TYR A 42 -21.04 -2.39 9.32
N PHE A 43 -21.88 -1.56 8.69
CA PHE A 43 -22.43 -1.84 7.36
C PHE A 43 -21.36 -1.95 6.25
N MET A 44 -20.15 -1.43 6.47
CA MET A 44 -19.02 -1.53 5.53
C MET A 44 -18.21 -2.82 5.69
N LYS A 45 -18.58 -3.70 6.61
CA LYS A 45 -17.87 -4.95 6.91
C LYS A 45 -17.47 -5.72 5.64
N THR A 46 -18.41 -6.00 4.75
CA THR A 46 -18.13 -6.73 3.51
C THR A 46 -17.14 -6.00 2.59
N ALA A 47 -17.19 -4.66 2.56
CA ALA A 47 -16.27 -3.88 1.76
C ALA A 47 -14.85 -3.92 2.34
N VAL A 48 -14.73 -3.83 3.66
CA VAL A 48 -13.48 -3.95 4.41
C VAL A 48 -12.87 -5.35 4.27
N ASP A 49 -13.66 -6.41 4.53
CA ASP A 49 -13.19 -7.80 4.43
C ASP A 49 -12.63 -8.10 3.03
N LYS A 50 -13.30 -7.60 1.97
CA LYS A 50 -12.79 -7.70 0.58
C LYS A 50 -11.49 -6.92 0.39
N GLN A 51 -11.36 -5.74 0.98
CA GLN A 51 -10.13 -4.96 0.85
C GLN A 51 -8.95 -5.62 1.58
N GLN A 52 -9.20 -6.22 2.75
CA GLN A 52 -8.21 -7.02 3.47
C GLN A 52 -7.74 -8.21 2.64
N GLN A 53 -8.65 -8.90 1.93
CA GLN A 53 -8.27 -9.96 1.01
C GLN A 53 -7.39 -9.47 -0.15
N GLY A 54 -7.69 -8.30 -0.72
CA GLY A 54 -6.85 -7.70 -1.76
C GLY A 54 -5.42 -7.38 -1.27
N LEU A 55 -5.29 -6.91 -0.03
CA LEU A 55 -3.98 -6.70 0.62
C LEU A 55 -3.26 -8.03 0.87
N ALA A 56 -3.97 -9.07 1.30
CA ALA A 56 -3.41 -10.40 1.50
C ALA A 56 -2.89 -11.00 0.17
N ASN A 57 -3.63 -10.81 -0.92
CA ASN A 57 -3.20 -11.22 -2.26
C ASN A 57 -1.91 -10.49 -2.67
N LEU A 58 -1.81 -9.18 -2.43
CA LEU A 58 -0.59 -8.41 -2.70
C LEU A 58 0.59 -8.90 -1.87
N ARG A 59 0.38 -9.19 -0.58
CA ARG A 59 1.42 -9.73 0.31
C ARG A 59 1.95 -11.08 -0.15
N ALA A 60 1.10 -11.89 -0.78
CA ALA A 60 1.46 -13.21 -1.28
C ALA A 60 2.22 -13.18 -2.62
N MET A 61 2.32 -12.02 -3.28
CA MET A 61 3.04 -11.92 -4.55
C MET A 61 4.56 -11.86 -4.36
N PRO A 62 5.33 -12.47 -5.26
CA PRO A 62 6.77 -12.25 -5.32
C PRO A 62 7.04 -10.83 -5.86
N ILE A 63 7.37 -9.92 -4.95
CA ILE A 63 7.76 -8.54 -5.26
C ILE A 63 9.24 -8.38 -4.95
N ASN A 64 10.02 -7.98 -5.96
CA ASN A 64 11.44 -7.72 -5.78
C ASN A 64 11.69 -6.25 -5.46
N GLU A 65 12.66 -5.98 -4.58
CA GLU A 65 13.05 -4.63 -4.14
C GLU A 65 13.30 -3.67 -5.31
N TYR A 66 14.05 -4.12 -6.32
CA TYR A 66 14.39 -3.29 -7.48
C TYR A 66 13.16 -2.83 -8.27
N GLN A 67 12.08 -3.62 -8.28
CA GLN A 67 10.85 -3.31 -9.02
C GLN A 67 10.09 -2.13 -8.40
N ILE A 68 10.30 -1.88 -7.11
CA ILE A 68 9.53 -0.89 -6.33
C ILE A 68 10.42 0.14 -5.64
N SER A 69 11.74 0.08 -5.82
CA SER A 69 12.70 0.96 -5.14
C SER A 69 12.38 2.46 -5.30
N ALA A 70 11.92 2.88 -6.48
CA ALA A 70 11.49 4.25 -6.74
C ALA A 70 10.24 4.68 -5.95
N LEU A 71 9.46 3.74 -5.40
CA LEU A 71 8.30 4.02 -4.55
C LEU A 71 8.67 4.21 -3.08
N GLU A 72 9.93 3.97 -2.67
CA GLU A 72 10.34 4.08 -1.26
C GLU A 72 9.90 5.41 -0.61
N PRO A 73 10.12 6.60 -1.21
CA PRO A 73 9.72 7.86 -0.57
C PRO A 73 8.21 7.95 -0.33
N GLN A 74 7.42 7.46 -1.29
CA GLN A 74 5.96 7.48 -1.22
C GLN A 74 5.44 6.48 -0.20
N LEU A 75 6.08 5.31 -0.09
CA LEU A 75 5.79 4.31 0.93
C LEU A 75 6.13 4.81 2.33
N ARG A 76 7.28 5.47 2.52
CA ARG A 76 7.66 6.09 3.79
C ARG A 76 6.65 7.13 4.25
N GLN A 77 6.23 8.00 3.34
CA GLN A 77 5.20 8.99 3.63
C GLN A 77 3.86 8.33 3.97
N LEU A 78 3.46 7.32 3.20
CA LEU A 78 2.23 6.57 3.45
C LEU A 78 2.23 5.90 4.82
N VAL A 79 3.34 5.27 5.21
CA VAL A 79 3.51 4.70 6.56
C VAL A 79 3.31 5.76 7.63
N GLY A 80 3.94 6.94 7.48
CA GLY A 80 3.76 8.05 8.41
C GLY A 80 2.30 8.48 8.55
N ASN A 81 1.60 8.65 7.43
CA ASN A 81 0.20 9.05 7.40
C ASN A 81 -0.72 7.99 8.04
N LEU A 82 -0.53 6.72 7.67
CA LEU A 82 -1.32 5.61 8.24
C LEU A 82 -1.08 5.47 9.74
N GLN A 83 0.16 5.62 10.20
CA GLN A 83 0.51 5.57 11.61
C GLN A 83 -0.25 6.66 12.40
N GLN A 84 -0.38 7.87 11.85
CA GLN A 84 -1.15 8.94 12.49
C GLN A 84 -2.63 8.58 12.61
N VAL A 85 -3.23 7.96 11.59
CA VAL A 85 -4.64 7.52 11.64
C VAL A 85 -4.84 6.41 12.68
N VAL A 86 -3.94 5.41 12.70
CA VAL A 86 -3.99 4.31 13.67
C VAL A 86 -3.81 4.81 15.10
N SER A 87 -2.87 5.74 15.33
CA SER A 87 -2.61 6.32 16.64
C SER A 87 -3.69 7.29 17.11
N ASN A 88 -4.55 7.79 16.20
CA ASN A 88 -5.65 8.69 16.53
C ASN A 88 -7.01 8.14 16.01
N PRO A 89 -7.56 7.06 16.60
CA PRO A 89 -8.84 6.48 16.15
C PRO A 89 -10.03 7.44 16.18
N SER A 90 -9.94 8.51 16.98
CA SER A 90 -10.92 9.59 17.01
C SER A 90 -11.15 10.25 15.64
N LEU A 91 -10.14 10.25 14.78
CA LEU A 91 -10.25 10.75 13.40
C LEU A 91 -11.31 9.98 12.62
N ILE A 92 -11.34 8.65 12.77
CA ILE A 92 -12.36 7.80 12.16
C ILE A 92 -13.68 7.95 12.92
N ASN A 93 -13.66 7.97 14.26
CA ASN A 93 -14.85 8.08 15.11
C ASN A 93 -15.66 9.37 14.86
N ASN A 94 -15.01 10.46 14.47
CA ASN A 94 -15.66 11.76 14.27
C ASN A 94 -15.98 12.08 12.79
N LEU A 95 -15.74 11.15 11.86
CA LEU A 95 -16.13 11.34 10.45
C LEU A 95 -17.63 11.61 10.30
N ASP A 96 -17.95 12.65 9.55
CA ASP A 96 -19.32 12.96 9.12
C ASP A 96 -19.80 12.06 7.97
N SER A 97 -21.07 12.21 7.59
CA SER A 97 -21.70 11.43 6.52
C SER A 97 -21.13 11.73 5.13
N SER A 98 -20.60 12.94 4.89
CA SER A 98 -20.02 13.33 3.60
C SER A 98 -18.67 12.65 3.37
N VAL A 99 -17.83 12.58 4.40
CA VAL A 99 -16.54 11.87 4.37
C VAL A 99 -16.74 10.37 4.24
N THR A 100 -17.84 9.84 4.78
CA THR A 100 -18.20 8.42 4.65
C THR A 100 -18.40 8.02 3.17
N SER A 101 -19.01 8.88 2.34
CA SER A 101 -19.17 8.62 0.90
C SER A 101 -17.82 8.53 0.19
N THR A 102 -16.94 9.50 0.44
CA THR A 102 -15.58 9.52 -0.15
C THR A 102 -14.78 8.27 0.22
N MET A 103 -14.92 7.79 1.46
CA MET A 103 -14.28 6.56 1.92
C MET A 103 -14.85 5.33 1.20
N ILE A 104 -16.17 5.24 1.02
CA ILE A 104 -16.81 4.14 0.27
C ILE A 104 -16.32 4.11 -1.17
N ASP A 105 -16.32 5.26 -1.85
CA ASP A 105 -15.85 5.39 -3.23
C ASP A 105 -14.36 5.06 -3.36
N GLY A 106 -13.60 5.46 -2.33
CA GLY A 106 -12.18 5.14 -2.25
C GLY A 106 -11.90 3.65 -2.10
N LEU A 107 -12.64 2.96 -1.24
CA LEU A 107 -12.55 1.50 -1.09
C LEU A 107 -13.02 0.77 -2.34
N ALA A 108 -14.05 1.27 -3.02
CA ALA A 108 -14.51 0.71 -4.29
C ALA A 108 -13.42 0.84 -5.38
N SER A 109 -12.73 1.98 -5.42
CA SER A 109 -11.60 2.21 -6.32
C SER A 109 -10.40 1.33 -5.99
N LEU A 110 -10.07 1.19 -4.70
CA LEU A 110 -9.01 0.27 -4.25
C LEU A 110 -9.32 -1.17 -4.63
N ARG A 111 -10.58 -1.61 -4.57
CA ARG A 111 -10.95 -2.97 -4.98
C ARG A 111 -10.69 -3.26 -6.46
N LYS A 112 -10.71 -2.23 -7.31
CA LYS A 112 -10.36 -2.39 -8.74
C LYS A 112 -8.84 -2.53 -8.91
N ILE A 113 -8.05 -1.88 -8.05
CA ILE A 113 -6.59 -1.93 -8.08
C ILE A 113 -6.07 -3.21 -7.43
N LEU A 114 -6.66 -3.60 -6.29
CA LEU A 114 -6.33 -4.78 -5.49
C LEU A 114 -7.57 -5.68 -5.38
N PRO A 115 -7.87 -6.48 -6.42
CA PRO A 115 -9.04 -7.35 -6.41
C PRO A 115 -9.00 -8.36 -5.26
N PRO A 116 -10.16 -8.67 -4.63
CA PRO A 116 -10.24 -9.67 -3.57
C PRO A 116 -10.11 -11.10 -4.10
N SER A 117 -10.59 -11.35 -5.33
CA SER A 117 -10.43 -12.66 -5.97
C SER A 117 -8.97 -12.88 -6.34
N THR A 118 -8.41 -14.04 -6.00
CA THR A 118 -7.03 -14.39 -6.35
C THR A 118 -6.82 -14.45 -7.86
N SER A 119 -7.82 -14.91 -8.63
CA SER A 119 -7.77 -14.95 -10.09
C SER A 119 -7.70 -13.55 -10.70
N ASP A 120 -8.58 -12.67 -10.26
CA ASP A 120 -8.70 -11.31 -10.80
C ASP A 120 -7.50 -10.49 -10.37
N PHE A 121 -7.04 -10.70 -9.14
CA PHE A 121 -5.82 -10.11 -8.63
C PHE A 121 -4.61 -10.52 -9.48
N ALA A 122 -4.43 -11.82 -9.74
CA ALA A 122 -3.33 -12.32 -10.54
C ALA A 122 -3.36 -11.77 -11.97
N ALA A 123 -4.55 -11.69 -12.58
CA ALA A 123 -4.74 -11.07 -13.89
C ALA A 123 -4.34 -9.58 -13.86
N GLN A 124 -4.82 -8.82 -12.87
CA GLN A 124 -4.48 -7.40 -12.73
C GLN A 124 -2.97 -7.20 -12.47
N TYR A 125 -2.36 -8.07 -11.66
CA TYR A 125 -0.94 -8.03 -11.32
C TYR A 125 -0.07 -8.33 -12.53
N ALA A 126 -0.44 -9.34 -13.33
CA ALA A 126 0.24 -9.69 -14.57
C ALA A 126 0.14 -8.56 -15.62
N LEU A 127 -1.01 -7.88 -15.69
CA LEU A 127 -1.23 -6.77 -16.63
C LEU A 127 -0.49 -5.48 -16.22
N SER A 128 -0.55 -5.11 -14.94
CA SER A 128 -0.03 -3.82 -14.46
C SER A 128 1.44 -3.89 -14.04
N GLY A 129 1.87 -5.04 -13.55
CA GLY A 129 3.12 -5.20 -12.83
C GLY A 129 3.08 -4.62 -11.40
N PRO A 130 4.06 -4.98 -10.55
CA PRO A 130 4.11 -4.58 -9.15
C PRO A 130 4.19 -3.07 -8.96
N TYR A 131 5.06 -2.39 -9.71
CA TYR A 131 5.27 -0.94 -9.58
C TYR A 131 3.96 -0.16 -9.77
N ASN A 132 3.27 -0.37 -10.88
CA ASN A 132 2.05 0.38 -11.20
C ASN A 132 0.93 0.05 -10.22
N MET A 133 0.74 -1.23 -9.88
CA MET A 133 -0.30 -1.65 -8.94
C MET A 133 -0.09 -1.01 -7.56
N ILE A 134 1.15 -1.05 -7.05
CA ILE A 134 1.48 -0.46 -5.74
C ILE A 134 1.38 1.07 -5.79
N SER A 135 1.87 1.71 -6.85
CA SER A 135 1.77 3.16 -7.05
C SER A 135 0.31 3.64 -7.05
N MET A 136 -0.56 2.95 -7.80
CA MET A 136 -2.00 3.24 -7.81
C MET A 136 -2.64 3.02 -6.43
N ALA A 137 -2.26 1.94 -5.73
CA ALA A 137 -2.76 1.66 -4.40
C ALA A 137 -2.33 2.76 -3.40
N ILE A 138 -1.07 3.19 -3.43
CA ILE A 138 -0.57 4.29 -2.58
C ILE A 138 -1.36 5.58 -2.85
N ALA A 139 -1.53 5.96 -4.11
CA ALA A 139 -2.27 7.16 -4.48
C ALA A 139 -3.71 7.11 -3.95
N GLN A 140 -4.37 5.97 -4.10
CA GLN A 140 -5.75 5.82 -3.66
C GLN A 140 -5.88 5.77 -2.14
N ILE A 141 -4.97 5.11 -1.42
CA ILE A 141 -4.95 5.12 0.04
C ILE A 141 -4.71 6.54 0.56
N ASN A 142 -3.77 7.29 -0.03
CA ASN A 142 -3.53 8.69 0.34
C ASN A 142 -4.77 9.56 0.14
N ASN A 143 -5.54 9.35 -0.94
CA ASN A 143 -6.79 10.08 -1.15
C ASN A 143 -7.83 9.78 -0.06
N ILE A 144 -7.91 8.52 0.39
CA ILE A 144 -8.79 8.12 1.49
C ILE A 144 -8.33 8.77 2.80
N ILE A 145 -7.04 8.71 3.12
CA ILE A 145 -6.50 9.30 4.35
C ILE A 145 -6.72 10.82 4.39
N LYS A 146 -6.53 11.52 3.26
CA LYS A 146 -6.83 12.95 3.14
C LYS A 146 -8.27 13.29 3.46
N ALA A 147 -9.21 12.45 3.03
CA ALA A 147 -10.62 12.63 3.36
C ALA A 147 -10.88 12.50 4.88
N VAL A 148 -10.08 11.70 5.59
CA VAL A 148 -10.13 11.54 7.05
C VAL A 148 -9.47 12.70 7.82
N GLY A 149 -8.83 13.65 7.11
CA GLY A 149 -8.26 14.88 7.68
C GLY A 149 -6.74 14.93 7.75
N TYR A 150 -6.03 14.17 6.92
CA TYR A 150 -4.55 14.10 6.87
C TYR A 150 -3.96 14.17 5.45
#